data_AF-A0A2K9P889-F1
#
_entry.id   AF-A0A2K9P889-F1
#
_cell.length_a   1.000
_cell.length_b   1.000
_cell.length_c   1.000
_cell.angle_alpha   90.00
_cell.angle_beta   90.00
_cell.angle_gamma   90.00
#
_symmetry.space_group_name_H-M   'P 1'
#
loop_
_entity.id
_entity.type
_entity.pdbx_description
1 polymer ?
#
loop_
_entity_poly.entity_id
_entity_poly.type
_entity_poly.pdbx_seq_one_letter_code
_entity_poly.pdbx_strand_id
1 'polypeptide(L)'
;MSVSQEKLAALLEQRYGKSQQIPDNIIWTPQVEAMLSHKSVRTFLTDALPDGALETMVAAAQSASNSSNLHQWSVVAVTDRELKQKISDTVARTVPTDRIPYLEEAPVLLLWVADLSRGVEITKEKGGDPFVFDYLDSFLMASVDASLAAQNAALAAESMGLGIVFMGMMRNAAKEVAEMINLPQHSFATFGMVVGKPDSSRTSSIRPRPEQPVVLHYNQYNRERYRDHIENYEKVFLDFRTAQSMKPKVWQDSVYESATSMDYMGGRENLRETVQARGFKLK
;
A
#
# COMPACT_ATOMS: atom_id res chain seq x y z
N MET A 1 11.23 18.06 23.07
CA MET A 1 12.15 17.08 23.68
C MET A 1 13.10 16.64 22.59
N SER A 2 14.42 16.79 22.77
CA SER A 2 15.39 16.29 21.78
C SER A 2 15.34 14.76 21.78
N VAL A 3 14.94 14.16 20.66
CA VAL A 3 15.10 12.71 20.47
C VAL A 3 16.59 12.40 20.53
N SER A 4 16.99 11.41 21.34
CA SER A 4 18.42 11.09 21.49
C SER A 4 18.98 10.58 20.17
N GLN A 5 20.21 10.98 19.83
CA GLN A 5 20.91 10.50 18.64
C GLN A 5 20.98 8.96 18.61
N GLU A 6 21.09 8.32 19.78
CA GLU A 6 21.05 6.87 19.94
C GLU A 6 19.74 6.25 19.42
N LYS A 7 18.59 6.87 19.72
CA LYS A 7 17.29 6.37 19.23
C LYS A 7 17.20 6.46 17.70
N LEU A 8 17.69 7.55 17.11
CA LEU A 8 17.69 7.74 15.66
C LEU A 8 18.65 6.77 14.95
N ALA A 9 19.82 6.52 15.53
CA ALA A 9 20.76 5.51 15.05
C ALA A 9 20.15 4.10 15.12
N ALA A 10 19.50 3.75 16.24
CA ALA A 10 18.81 2.47 16.39
C ALA A 10 17.67 2.29 15.37
N LEU A 11 16.97 3.37 15.01
CA LEU A 11 15.94 3.33 13.98
C LEU A 11 16.51 3.01 12.60
N LEU A 12 17.62 3.65 12.23
CA LEU A 12 18.32 3.33 10.98
C LEU A 12 18.89 1.91 10.98
N GLU A 13 19.43 1.45 12.10
CA GLU A 13 19.88 0.07 12.25
C GLU A 13 18.74 -0.93 12.06
N GLN A 14 17.52 -0.65 12.57
CA GLN A 14 16.36 -1.50 12.27
C GLN A 14 15.95 -1.44 10.79
N ARG A 15 16.07 -0.27 10.15
CA ARG A 15 15.68 -0.06 8.75
C ARG A 15 16.64 -0.70 7.75
N TYR A 16 17.94 -0.75 8.04
CA TYR A 16 18.97 -1.27 7.14
C TYR A 16 19.61 -2.56 7.65
N GLY A 17 19.51 -2.90 8.93
CA GLY A 17 20.25 -4.03 9.52
C GLY A 17 21.75 -3.76 9.64
N LYS A 18 22.41 -4.54 10.50
CA LYS A 18 23.82 -4.34 10.88
C LYS A 18 24.83 -4.69 9.78
N SER A 19 24.45 -5.55 8.85
CA SER A 19 25.37 -6.05 7.82
C SER A 19 25.43 -5.16 6.57
N GLN A 20 24.62 -4.10 6.52
CA GLN A 20 24.53 -3.16 5.39
C GLN A 20 25.15 -1.81 5.74
N GLN A 21 25.58 -1.05 4.74
CA GLN A 21 25.93 0.35 4.91
C GLN A 21 24.69 1.17 5.34
N ILE A 22 24.78 1.77 6.53
CA ILE A 22 23.74 2.65 7.07
C ILE A 22 24.04 4.10 6.64
N PRO A 23 23.05 4.85 6.11
CA PRO A 23 23.26 6.26 5.77
C PRO A 23 23.48 7.10 7.03
N ASP A 24 24.50 7.96 7.01
CA ASP A 24 24.92 8.80 8.13
C ASP A 24 24.54 10.29 7.96
N ASN A 25 24.09 10.68 6.77
CA ASN A 25 23.77 12.06 6.39
C ASN A 25 22.26 12.35 6.33
N ILE A 26 21.48 11.74 7.23
CA ILE A 26 20.02 11.96 7.30
C ILE A 26 19.69 13.32 7.92
N ILE A 27 18.87 14.10 7.22
CA ILE A 27 18.26 15.32 7.76
C ILE A 27 17.03 14.93 8.57
N TRP A 28 17.13 15.03 9.89
CA TRP A 28 16.09 14.58 10.81
C TRP A 28 15.02 15.65 11.06
N THR A 29 13.77 15.25 10.90
CA THR A 29 12.57 15.96 11.36
C THR A 29 11.62 14.95 12.01
N PRO A 30 10.61 15.39 12.80
CA PRO A 30 9.61 14.48 13.34
C PRO A 30 8.90 13.64 12.26
N GLN A 31 8.68 14.23 11.08
CA GLN A 31 8.07 13.55 9.93
C GLN A 31 9.00 12.48 9.34
N VAL A 32 10.29 12.77 9.21
CA VAL A 32 11.28 11.78 8.74
C VAL A 32 11.42 10.64 9.74
N GLU A 33 11.46 10.92 11.04
CA GLU A 33 11.46 9.89 12.08
C GLU A 33 10.21 9.00 12.00
N ALA A 34 9.03 9.61 11.85
CA ALA A 34 7.77 8.87 11.71
C ALA A 34 7.77 7.96 10.47
N MET A 35 8.16 8.48 9.31
CA MET A 35 8.27 7.71 8.06
C MET A 35 9.26 6.54 8.19
N LEU A 36 10.42 6.77 8.82
CA LEU A 36 11.42 5.72 9.03
C LEU A 36 10.98 4.68 10.07
N SER A 37 10.07 5.04 10.98
CA SER A 37 9.45 4.15 11.97
C SER A 37 8.34 3.25 11.41
N HIS A 38 7.90 3.48 10.17
CA HIS A 38 6.83 2.72 9.53
C HIS A 38 7.05 1.21 9.58
N LYS A 39 6.01 0.49 10.01
CA LYS A 39 5.90 -0.96 9.90
C LYS A 39 4.44 -1.32 9.63
N SER A 40 4.21 -2.21 8.66
CA SER A 40 2.85 -2.67 8.40
C SER A 40 2.36 -3.55 9.55
N VAL A 41 1.26 -3.15 10.18
CA VAL A 41 0.61 -3.86 11.28
C VAL A 41 -0.35 -4.89 10.71
N ARG A 42 -0.28 -6.13 11.21
CA ARG A 42 -1.15 -7.25 10.78
C ARG A 42 -1.82 -7.94 11.96
N THR A 43 -2.04 -7.19 13.03
CA THR A 43 -2.63 -7.64 14.29
C THR A 43 -3.29 -6.45 14.95
N PHE A 44 -4.60 -6.50 15.07
CA PHE A 44 -5.42 -5.36 15.47
C PHE A 44 -6.32 -5.73 16.63
N LEU A 45 -6.58 -4.75 17.49
CA LEU A 45 -7.72 -4.81 18.39
C LEU A 45 -9.00 -4.45 17.60
N THR A 46 -10.14 -4.93 18.09
CA THR A 46 -11.44 -4.74 17.45
C THR A 46 -12.12 -3.42 17.83
N ASP A 47 -11.48 -2.62 18.69
CA ASP A 47 -11.91 -1.27 19.07
C ASP A 47 -12.21 -0.43 17.83
N ALA A 48 -13.28 0.37 17.90
CA ALA A 48 -13.55 1.38 16.88
C ALA A 48 -12.39 2.38 16.78
N LEU A 49 -12.25 3.00 15.61
CA LEU A 49 -11.34 4.13 15.48
C LEU A 49 -11.83 5.31 16.35
N PRO A 50 -10.92 6.17 16.84
CA PRO A 50 -11.30 7.42 17.48
C PRO A 50 -12.21 8.27 16.57
N ASP A 51 -13.15 9.00 17.16
CA ASP A 51 -13.98 9.96 16.44
C ASP A 51 -13.09 10.96 15.68
N GLY A 52 -13.42 11.24 14.41
CA GLY A 52 -12.63 12.13 13.56
C GLY A 52 -11.42 11.49 12.89
N ALA A 53 -11.09 10.21 13.17
CA ALA A 53 -9.91 9.57 12.60
C ALA A 53 -10.01 9.41 11.07
N LEU A 54 -11.19 9.06 10.54
CA LEU A 54 -11.40 8.94 9.10
C LEU A 54 -11.31 10.28 8.40
N GLU A 55 -11.94 11.31 8.97
CA GLU A 55 -11.93 12.67 8.49
C GLU A 55 -10.51 13.24 8.47
N THR A 56 -9.74 12.97 9.53
CA THR A 56 -8.31 13.36 9.61
C THR A 56 -7.48 12.68 8.53
N MET A 57 -7.65 11.37 8.34
CA MET A 57 -6.95 10.63 7.28
C MET A 57 -7.33 11.14 5.89
N VAL A 58 -8.61 11.42 5.64
CA VAL A 58 -9.09 11.93 4.34
C VAL A 58 -8.60 13.36 4.10
N ALA A 59 -8.58 14.23 5.10
CA ALA A 59 -8.01 15.58 4.98
C ALA A 59 -6.50 15.52 4.62
N ALA A 60 -5.74 14.63 5.24
CA ALA A 60 -4.34 14.39 4.89
C ALA A 60 -4.20 13.84 3.46
N ALA A 61 -5.05 12.89 3.08
CA ALA A 61 -5.08 12.31 1.74
C ALA A 61 -5.37 13.35 0.66
N GLN A 62 -6.36 14.22 0.87
CA GLN A 62 -6.72 15.33 -0.02
C GLN A 62 -5.63 16.39 -0.13
N SER A 63 -4.72 16.45 0.83
CA SER A 63 -3.56 17.35 0.82
C SER A 63 -2.38 16.81 0.02
N ALA A 64 -2.48 15.61 -0.57
CA ALA A 64 -1.47 15.10 -1.48
C ALA A 64 -1.49 15.85 -2.83
N SER A 65 -0.31 16.00 -3.46
CA SER A 65 -0.24 16.41 -4.86
C SER A 65 -1.06 15.44 -5.72
N ASN A 66 -1.83 15.99 -6.65
CA ASN A 66 -2.62 15.21 -7.59
C ASN A 66 -2.59 15.88 -8.96
N SER A 67 -2.62 15.07 -10.02
CA SER A 67 -2.30 15.55 -11.36
C SER A 67 -3.33 16.57 -11.86
N SER A 68 -2.85 17.74 -12.26
CA SER A 68 -3.69 18.85 -12.76
C SER A 68 -4.81 19.30 -11.80
N ASN A 69 -4.70 18.97 -10.51
CA ASN A 69 -5.73 19.21 -9.51
C ASN A 69 -7.11 18.62 -9.87
N LEU A 70 -7.14 17.46 -10.56
CA LEU A 70 -8.37 16.83 -11.04
C LEU A 70 -9.02 15.90 -10.01
N HIS A 71 -8.29 15.52 -8.95
CA HIS A 71 -8.76 14.61 -7.90
C HIS A 71 -9.34 13.30 -8.48
N GLN A 72 -8.58 12.63 -9.35
CA GLN A 72 -8.97 11.40 -10.07
C GLN A 72 -8.89 10.15 -9.17
N TRP A 73 -9.38 10.28 -7.94
CA TRP A 73 -9.39 9.23 -6.95
C TRP A 73 -10.59 9.36 -6.03
N SER A 74 -10.93 8.24 -5.39
CA SER A 74 -11.91 8.15 -4.32
C SER A 74 -11.44 7.14 -3.28
N VAL A 75 -12.07 7.15 -2.10
CA VAL A 75 -11.85 6.13 -1.07
C VAL A 75 -13.20 5.68 -0.52
N VAL A 76 -13.39 4.36 -0.40
CA VAL A 76 -14.56 3.77 0.24
C VAL A 76 -14.14 3.23 1.60
N ALA A 77 -14.73 3.75 2.68
CA ALA A 77 -14.53 3.24 4.02
C ALA A 77 -15.59 2.17 4.35
N VAL A 78 -15.17 0.90 4.38
CA VAL A 78 -16.00 -0.23 4.79
C VAL A 78 -15.84 -0.42 6.30
N THR A 79 -16.84 0.06 7.05
CA THR A 79 -16.96 -0.10 8.51
C THR A 79 -18.02 -1.12 8.92
N ASP A 80 -18.92 -1.49 7.99
CA ASP A 80 -19.91 -2.54 8.21
C ASP A 80 -19.23 -3.91 8.34
N ARG A 81 -19.49 -4.60 9.45
CA ARG A 81 -18.80 -5.86 9.79
C ARG A 81 -19.17 -6.99 8.84
N GLU A 82 -20.42 -7.07 8.41
CA GLU A 82 -20.89 -8.14 7.52
C GLU A 82 -20.32 -7.98 6.11
N LEU A 83 -20.34 -6.76 5.56
CA LEU A 83 -19.74 -6.43 4.27
C LEU A 83 -18.23 -6.68 4.28
N LYS A 84 -17.54 -6.24 5.34
CA LYS A 84 -16.10 -6.50 5.48
C LYS A 84 -15.78 -7.99 5.56
N GLN A 85 -16.61 -8.78 6.26
CA GLN A 85 -16.45 -10.23 6.31
C GLN A 85 -16.65 -10.86 4.92
N LYS A 86 -17.68 -10.47 4.18
CA LYS A 86 -17.92 -10.93 2.81
C LYS A 86 -16.74 -10.61 1.88
N ILE A 87 -16.17 -9.41 1.99
CA ILE A 87 -14.96 -9.03 1.25
C ILE A 87 -13.78 -9.92 1.66
N SER A 88 -13.58 -10.14 2.96
CA SER A 88 -12.52 -11.02 3.48
C SER A 88 -12.63 -12.43 2.93
N ASP A 89 -13.81 -13.05 3.01
CA ASP A 89 -14.06 -14.41 2.54
C ASP A 89 -13.87 -14.55 1.03
N THR A 90 -14.25 -13.53 0.26
CA THR A 90 -14.03 -13.50 -1.19
C THR A 90 -12.55 -13.39 -1.53
N VAL A 91 -11.81 -12.49 -0.88
CA VAL A 91 -10.38 -12.29 -1.15
C VAL A 91 -9.55 -13.49 -0.67
N ALA A 92 -9.91 -14.12 0.46
CA ALA A 92 -9.22 -15.29 0.99
C ALA A 92 -9.16 -16.45 -0.02
N ARG A 93 -10.22 -16.64 -0.84
CA ARG A 93 -10.26 -17.66 -1.91
C ARG A 93 -9.22 -17.45 -3.01
N THR A 94 -8.62 -16.27 -3.09
CA THR A 94 -7.67 -15.88 -4.14
C THR A 94 -6.21 -15.88 -3.69
N VAL A 95 -5.96 -16.27 -2.44
CA VAL A 95 -4.63 -16.32 -1.83
C VAL A 95 -4.43 -17.70 -1.18
N PRO A 96 -3.18 -18.15 -0.97
CA PRO A 96 -2.90 -19.46 -0.36
C PRO A 96 -3.10 -19.44 1.17
N THR A 97 -4.24 -18.94 1.63
CA THR A 97 -4.64 -18.93 3.05
C THR A 97 -6.15 -18.95 3.18
N ASP A 98 -6.67 -19.69 4.15
CA ASP A 98 -8.13 -19.82 4.36
C ASP A 98 -8.76 -18.53 4.90
N ARG A 99 -7.97 -17.69 5.57
CA ARG A 99 -8.45 -16.49 6.28
C ARG A 99 -7.41 -15.39 6.28
N ILE A 100 -7.88 -14.16 6.47
CA ILE A 100 -7.04 -12.97 6.52
C ILE A 100 -7.32 -12.25 7.85
N PRO A 101 -6.75 -12.73 8.98
CA PRO A 101 -7.15 -12.30 10.31
C PRO A 101 -7.10 -10.79 10.51
N TYR A 102 -6.07 -10.13 9.99
CA TYR A 102 -5.93 -8.67 10.14
C TYR A 102 -6.98 -7.85 9.40
N LEU A 103 -7.57 -8.38 8.32
CA LEU A 103 -8.70 -7.75 7.63
C LEU A 103 -9.97 -7.89 8.47
N GLU A 104 -10.16 -9.05 9.09
CA GLU A 104 -11.30 -9.34 9.96
C GLU A 104 -11.23 -8.55 11.28
N GLU A 105 -10.05 -8.48 11.90
CA GLU A 105 -9.76 -7.81 13.17
C GLU A 105 -9.88 -6.28 13.08
N ALA A 106 -9.25 -5.65 12.07
CA ALA A 106 -9.19 -4.19 11.97
C ALA A 106 -10.58 -3.56 11.79
N PRO A 107 -10.97 -2.53 12.54
CA PRO A 107 -12.32 -1.95 12.49
C PRO A 107 -12.70 -1.35 11.14
N VAL A 108 -11.73 -0.90 10.34
CA VAL A 108 -11.98 -0.25 9.04
C VAL A 108 -11.13 -0.84 7.93
N LEU A 109 -11.78 -1.12 6.81
CA LEU A 109 -11.15 -1.34 5.51
C LEU A 109 -11.36 -0.09 4.63
N LEU A 110 -10.26 0.55 4.21
CA LEU A 110 -10.28 1.61 3.19
C LEU A 110 -9.94 1.01 1.83
N LEU A 111 -10.83 1.16 0.85
CA LEU A 111 -10.60 0.77 -0.55
C LEU A 111 -10.27 2.02 -1.35
N TRP A 112 -9.04 2.11 -1.84
CA TRP A 112 -8.56 3.26 -2.61
C TRP A 112 -8.84 3.03 -4.09
N VAL A 113 -9.45 4.02 -4.71
CA VAL A 113 -10.06 3.90 -6.02
C VAL A 113 -9.39 4.86 -6.99
N ALA A 114 -8.88 4.34 -8.10
CA ALA A 114 -8.62 5.14 -9.30
C ALA A 114 -9.99 5.50 -9.89
N ASP A 115 -10.38 6.78 -9.82
CA ASP A 115 -11.75 7.22 -10.06
C ASP A 115 -11.81 8.30 -11.15
N LEU A 116 -12.18 7.85 -12.36
CA LEU A 116 -12.49 8.73 -13.48
C LEU A 116 -14.00 8.93 -13.64
N SER A 117 -14.84 8.24 -12.87
CA SER A 117 -16.30 8.27 -13.01
C SER A 117 -16.84 9.69 -12.83
N ARG A 118 -16.33 10.42 -11.85
CA ARG A 118 -16.67 11.84 -11.63
C ARG A 118 -16.31 12.71 -12.84
N GLY A 119 -15.12 12.51 -13.40
CA GLY A 119 -14.67 13.27 -14.57
C GLY A 119 -15.50 12.96 -15.82
N VAL A 120 -15.86 11.69 -16.01
CA VAL A 120 -16.71 11.21 -17.11
C VAL A 120 -18.08 11.91 -17.06
N GLU A 121 -18.73 11.90 -15.90
CA GLU A 121 -20.07 12.48 -15.75
C GLU A 121 -20.04 14.01 -15.92
N ILE A 122 -19.10 14.71 -15.28
CA ILE A 122 -18.91 16.16 -15.48
C ILE A 122 -18.70 16.50 -16.98
N THR A 123 -17.94 15.68 -17.70
CA THR A 123 -17.67 15.91 -19.13
C THR A 123 -18.95 15.76 -19.97
N LYS A 124 -19.73 14.71 -19.72
CA LYS A 124 -21.00 14.48 -20.43
C LYS A 124 -22.04 15.53 -20.10
N GLU A 125 -22.16 15.96 -18.84
CA GLU A 125 -23.07 17.03 -18.42
C GLU A 125 -22.80 18.35 -19.13
N LYS A 126 -21.54 18.61 -19.50
CA LYS A 126 -21.12 19.76 -20.32
C LYS A 126 -21.29 19.54 -21.82
N GLY A 127 -21.82 18.39 -22.25
CA GLY A 127 -22.01 18.03 -23.65
C GLY A 127 -20.75 17.53 -24.36
N GLY A 128 -19.68 17.20 -23.62
CA GLY A 128 -18.44 16.68 -24.18
C GLY A 128 -18.39 15.15 -24.26
N ASP A 129 -17.51 14.63 -25.11
CA ASP A 129 -17.14 13.21 -25.16
C ASP A 129 -15.87 12.96 -24.32
N PRO A 130 -15.92 12.15 -23.25
CA PRO A 130 -14.77 11.88 -22.37
C PRO A 130 -13.72 10.92 -22.97
N PHE A 131 -13.49 10.93 -24.28
CA PHE A 131 -12.61 9.97 -24.96
C PHE A 131 -11.15 9.98 -24.48
N VAL A 132 -10.68 11.07 -23.84
CA VAL A 132 -9.34 11.14 -23.24
C VAL A 132 -9.17 10.10 -22.12
N PHE A 133 -10.24 9.78 -21.39
CA PHE A 133 -10.22 8.77 -20.33
C PHE A 133 -10.10 7.33 -20.86
N ASP A 134 -10.19 7.13 -22.18
CA ASP A 134 -9.95 5.83 -22.80
C ASP A 134 -8.46 5.44 -22.85
N TYR A 135 -7.54 6.42 -22.78
CA TYR A 135 -6.10 6.18 -22.90
C TYR A 135 -5.50 5.67 -21.60
N LEU A 136 -4.49 4.78 -21.71
CA LEU A 136 -3.79 4.20 -20.56
C LEU A 136 -3.28 5.24 -19.56
N ASP A 137 -2.87 6.41 -20.05
CA ASP A 137 -2.37 7.52 -19.22
C ASP A 137 -3.38 7.96 -18.15
N SER A 138 -4.67 8.04 -18.50
CA SER A 138 -5.72 8.43 -17.54
C SER A 138 -5.87 7.40 -16.40
N PHE A 139 -5.74 6.12 -16.69
CA PHE A 139 -5.76 5.07 -15.66
C PHE A 139 -4.50 5.12 -14.78
N LEU A 140 -3.34 5.37 -15.39
CA LEU A 140 -2.06 5.51 -14.68
C LEU A 140 -2.10 6.71 -13.73
N MET A 141 -2.52 7.88 -14.22
CA MET A 141 -2.68 9.10 -13.42
C MET A 141 -3.60 8.88 -12.22
N ALA A 142 -4.80 8.34 -12.45
CA ALA A 142 -5.76 8.05 -11.38
C ALA A 142 -5.21 7.06 -10.35
N SER A 143 -4.43 6.06 -10.79
CA SER A 143 -3.77 5.09 -9.91
C SER A 143 -2.65 5.71 -9.07
N VAL A 144 -1.88 6.64 -9.65
CA VAL A 144 -0.84 7.40 -8.93
C VAL A 144 -1.47 8.33 -7.90
N ASP A 145 -2.49 9.11 -8.29
CA ASP A 145 -3.22 10.00 -7.38
C ASP A 145 -3.77 9.24 -6.16
N ALA A 146 -4.42 8.09 -6.38
CA ALA A 146 -4.90 7.23 -5.30
C ALA A 146 -3.76 6.73 -4.37
N SER A 147 -2.58 6.44 -4.92
CA SER A 147 -1.41 5.98 -4.17
C SER A 147 -0.81 7.09 -3.30
N LEU A 148 -0.71 8.32 -3.82
CA LEU A 148 -0.22 9.47 -3.08
C LEU A 148 -1.18 9.84 -1.94
N ALA A 149 -2.47 9.88 -2.24
CA ALA A 149 -3.52 10.12 -1.25
C ALA A 149 -3.49 9.07 -0.13
N ALA A 150 -3.38 7.79 -0.49
CA ALA A 150 -3.32 6.70 0.47
C ALA A 150 -2.09 6.76 1.38
N GLN A 151 -0.93 7.11 0.84
CA GLN A 151 0.30 7.22 1.63
C GLN A 151 0.20 8.38 2.64
N ASN A 152 -0.41 9.51 2.29
CA ASN A 152 -0.67 10.58 3.25
C ASN A 152 -1.65 10.14 4.35
N ALA A 153 -2.73 9.44 4.00
CA ALA A 153 -3.65 8.88 4.99
C ALA A 153 -2.95 7.89 5.93
N ALA A 154 -2.06 7.04 5.41
CA ALA A 154 -1.28 6.10 6.22
C ALA A 154 -0.43 6.83 7.26
N LEU A 155 0.26 7.91 6.86
CA LEU A 155 1.06 8.73 7.78
C LEU A 155 0.19 9.43 8.84
N ALA A 156 -1.01 9.89 8.46
CA ALA A 156 -1.96 10.46 9.41
C ALA A 156 -2.50 9.40 10.39
N ALA A 157 -2.77 8.19 9.93
CA ALA A 157 -3.18 7.08 10.80
C ALA A 157 -2.08 6.76 11.83
N GLU A 158 -0.84 6.61 11.37
CA GLU A 158 0.31 6.30 12.21
C GLU A 158 0.61 7.42 13.22
N SER A 159 0.42 8.68 12.84
CA SER A 159 0.60 9.83 13.76
C SER A 159 -0.43 9.86 14.89
N MET A 160 -1.62 9.30 14.67
CA MET A 160 -2.65 9.08 15.69
C MET A 160 -2.40 7.81 16.53
N GLY A 161 -1.30 7.08 16.29
CA GLY A 161 -0.99 5.82 16.98
C GLY A 161 -1.75 4.61 16.43
N LEU A 162 -2.40 4.73 15.28
CA LEU A 162 -3.05 3.62 14.59
C LEU A 162 -2.03 2.83 13.76
N GLY A 163 -2.32 1.55 13.52
CA GLY A 163 -1.59 0.70 12.59
C GLY A 163 -2.29 0.61 11.25
N ILE A 164 -1.51 0.40 10.20
CA ILE A 164 -2.03 0.18 8.85
C ILE A 164 -1.33 -0.99 8.15
N VAL A 165 -2.01 -1.58 7.17
CA VAL A 165 -1.37 -2.42 6.15
C VAL A 165 -2.10 -2.30 4.82
N PHE A 166 -1.33 -2.04 3.76
CA PHE A 166 -1.81 -2.07 2.38
C PHE A 166 -2.04 -3.49 1.90
N MET A 167 -3.07 -3.67 1.06
CA MET A 167 -3.57 -4.95 0.60
C MET A 167 -3.77 -4.92 -0.92
N GLY A 168 -2.71 -5.23 -1.65
CA GLY A 168 -2.76 -5.35 -3.11
C GLY A 168 -3.61 -6.53 -3.61
N MET A 169 -3.86 -7.53 -2.75
CA MET A 169 -4.71 -8.69 -3.03
C MET A 169 -6.18 -8.34 -3.28
N MET A 170 -6.62 -7.12 -2.97
CA MET A 170 -7.96 -6.65 -3.39
C MET A 170 -8.13 -6.71 -4.90
N ARG A 171 -7.03 -6.61 -5.67
CA ARG A 171 -7.06 -6.75 -7.13
C ARG A 171 -7.32 -8.16 -7.62
N ASN A 172 -7.12 -9.17 -6.77
CA ASN A 172 -7.37 -10.57 -7.12
C ASN A 172 -8.86 -10.86 -7.32
N ALA A 173 -9.71 -10.16 -6.56
CA ALA A 173 -11.18 -10.23 -6.64
C ALA A 173 -11.77 -8.86 -7.01
N ALA A 174 -11.11 -8.13 -7.91
CA ALA A 174 -11.45 -6.73 -8.19
C ALA A 174 -12.89 -6.55 -8.68
N LYS A 175 -13.41 -7.50 -9.47
CA LYS A 175 -14.78 -7.47 -9.98
C LYS A 175 -15.78 -7.60 -8.82
N GLU A 176 -15.61 -8.63 -8.01
CA GLU A 176 -16.49 -8.94 -6.88
C GLU A 176 -16.45 -7.83 -5.83
N VAL A 177 -15.26 -7.32 -5.51
CA VAL A 177 -15.11 -6.18 -4.59
C VAL A 177 -15.82 -4.94 -5.14
N ALA A 178 -15.68 -4.64 -6.43
CA ALA A 178 -16.36 -3.52 -7.07
C ALA A 178 -17.89 -3.65 -7.01
N GLU A 179 -18.43 -4.85 -7.24
CA GLU A 179 -19.86 -5.14 -7.12
C GLU A 179 -20.35 -4.97 -5.67
N MET A 180 -19.63 -5.52 -4.69
CA MET A 180 -20.00 -5.44 -3.27
C MET A 180 -20.09 -4.01 -2.72
N ILE A 181 -19.27 -3.09 -3.25
CA ILE A 181 -19.24 -1.69 -2.82
C ILE A 181 -19.97 -0.73 -3.76
N ASN A 182 -20.72 -1.27 -4.74
CA ASN A 182 -21.46 -0.50 -5.74
C ASN A 182 -20.60 0.50 -6.52
N LEU A 183 -19.39 0.09 -6.88
CA LEU A 183 -18.46 0.94 -7.60
C LEU A 183 -19.00 1.25 -9.02
N PRO A 184 -18.96 2.50 -9.53
CA PRO A 184 -19.46 2.86 -10.85
C PRO A 184 -18.47 2.56 -12.00
N GLN A 185 -18.95 2.58 -13.24
CA GLN A 185 -18.07 2.50 -14.43
C GLN A 185 -17.04 3.65 -14.42
N HIS A 186 -15.87 3.40 -15.00
CA HIS A 186 -14.67 4.25 -14.97
C HIS A 186 -14.10 4.45 -13.56
N SER A 187 -14.24 3.44 -12.69
CA SER A 187 -13.55 3.41 -11.41
C SER A 187 -13.11 2.00 -11.03
N PHE A 188 -11.97 1.92 -10.34
CA PHE A 188 -11.26 0.68 -10.04
C PHE A 188 -10.54 0.75 -8.69
N ALA A 189 -10.81 -0.22 -7.79
CA ALA A 189 -10.12 -0.31 -6.51
C ALA A 189 -8.67 -0.81 -6.70
N THR A 190 -7.70 0.10 -6.56
CA THR A 190 -6.28 -0.18 -6.82
C THR A 190 -5.67 -1.05 -5.72
N PHE A 191 -6.06 -0.83 -4.47
CA PHE A 191 -5.66 -1.61 -3.30
C PHE A 191 -6.57 -1.30 -2.10
N GLY A 192 -6.58 -2.20 -1.12
CA GLY A 192 -7.14 -1.93 0.20
C GLY A 192 -6.09 -1.42 1.17
N MET A 193 -6.53 -0.83 2.27
CA MET A 193 -5.73 -0.52 3.44
C MET A 193 -6.61 -0.75 4.67
N VAL A 194 -6.24 -1.68 5.54
CA VAL A 194 -6.91 -1.77 6.85
C VAL A 194 -6.25 -0.83 7.83
N VAL A 195 -7.08 -0.27 8.72
CA VAL A 195 -6.67 0.68 9.76
C VAL A 195 -7.30 0.26 11.08
N GLY A 196 -6.51 0.27 12.15
CA GLY A 196 -6.97 -0.12 13.47
C GLY A 196 -5.95 0.15 14.56
N LYS A 197 -6.37 -0.02 15.81
CA LYS A 197 -5.45 0.02 16.94
C LYS A 197 -4.56 -1.24 16.93
N PRO A 198 -3.23 -1.12 16.90
CA PRO A 198 -2.34 -2.28 16.94
C PRO A 198 -2.53 -3.08 18.23
N ASP A 199 -2.56 -4.40 18.11
CA ASP A 199 -2.50 -5.28 19.28
C ASP A 199 -1.05 -5.38 19.77
N SER A 200 -0.76 -4.73 20.90
CA SER A 200 0.59 -4.68 21.46
C SER A 200 1.11 -6.03 21.95
N SER A 201 0.24 -7.03 22.16
CA SER A 201 0.67 -8.39 22.51
C SER A 201 1.24 -9.17 21.33
N ARG A 202 0.91 -8.75 20.09
CA ARG A 202 1.37 -9.36 18.84
C ARG A 202 2.04 -8.31 17.98
N THR A 203 3.31 -8.01 18.27
CA THR A 203 4.00 -6.87 17.65
C THR A 203 4.51 -7.18 16.25
N SER A 204 4.36 -6.22 15.33
CA SER A 204 5.10 -6.21 14.06
C SER A 204 6.49 -5.57 14.23
N SER A 205 7.42 -5.92 13.36
CA SER A 205 8.79 -5.36 13.33
C SER A 205 9.04 -4.53 12.06
N ILE A 206 9.95 -3.55 12.15
CA ILE A 206 10.39 -2.79 10.98
C ILE A 206 11.07 -3.75 10.02
N ARG A 207 10.52 -3.87 8.80
CA ARG A 207 11.15 -4.67 7.75
C ARG A 207 12.39 -3.93 7.23
N PRO A 208 13.55 -4.59 7.13
CA PRO A 208 14.74 -3.98 6.56
C PRO A 208 14.51 -3.63 5.08
N ARG A 209 15.33 -2.72 4.57
CA ARG A 209 15.41 -2.31 3.17
C ARG A 209 16.84 -2.49 2.67
N PRO A 210 17.03 -2.66 1.35
CA PRO A 210 18.38 -2.67 0.79
C PRO A 210 19.07 -1.31 1.01
N GLU A 211 20.39 -1.30 0.93
CA GLU A 211 21.19 -0.07 0.92
C GLU A 211 20.68 0.94 -0.14
N GLN A 212 20.75 2.24 0.17
CA GLN A 212 20.23 3.29 -0.71
C GLN A 212 20.75 3.21 -2.17
N PRO A 213 22.01 2.87 -2.44
CA PRO A 213 22.52 2.67 -3.81
C PRO A 213 21.77 1.65 -4.68
N VAL A 214 21.00 0.72 -4.09
CA VAL A 214 20.15 -0.22 -4.83
C VAL A 214 18.95 0.48 -5.48
N VAL A 215 18.49 1.61 -4.92
CA VAL A 215 17.28 2.33 -5.37
C VAL A 215 17.57 3.74 -5.87
N LEU A 216 18.61 4.41 -5.35
CA LEU A 216 18.96 5.78 -5.66
C LEU A 216 20.05 5.82 -6.74
N HIS A 217 19.71 6.42 -7.89
CA HIS A 217 20.62 6.65 -9.00
C HIS A 217 20.76 8.15 -9.26
N TYR A 218 21.99 8.62 -9.46
CA TYR A 218 22.26 10.02 -9.77
C TYR A 218 22.42 10.20 -11.28
N ASN A 219 21.64 11.12 -11.86
CA ASN A 219 21.62 11.50 -13.27
C ASN A 219 21.17 10.41 -14.25
N GLN A 220 21.75 9.20 -14.16
CA GLN A 220 21.46 8.08 -15.05
C GLN A 220 21.26 6.79 -14.25
N TYR A 221 20.37 5.95 -14.75
CA TYR A 221 20.12 4.63 -14.18
C TYR A 221 21.32 3.71 -14.44
N ASN A 222 21.80 3.04 -13.38
CA ASN A 222 22.84 2.02 -13.49
C ASN A 222 22.25 0.67 -13.07
N ARG A 223 21.97 -0.18 -14.06
CA ARG A 223 21.34 -1.48 -13.86
C ARG A 223 22.21 -2.47 -13.08
N GLU A 224 23.54 -2.32 -13.07
CA GLU A 224 24.44 -3.27 -12.41
C GLU A 224 24.73 -2.88 -10.96
N ARG A 225 24.44 -1.64 -10.57
CA ARG A 225 24.80 -1.08 -9.26
C ARG A 225 24.31 -1.91 -8.08
N TYR A 226 23.15 -2.54 -8.18
CA TYR A 226 22.61 -3.33 -7.07
C TYR A 226 23.49 -4.54 -6.69
N ARG A 227 24.31 -5.05 -7.61
CA ARG A 227 25.16 -6.25 -7.38
C ARG A 227 26.16 -6.04 -6.26
N ASP A 228 26.67 -4.82 -6.14
CA ASP A 228 27.67 -4.46 -5.11
C ASP A 228 27.09 -4.50 -3.69
N HIS A 229 25.76 -4.49 -3.55
CA HIS A 229 25.07 -4.33 -2.28
C HIS A 229 24.20 -5.55 -1.90
N ILE A 230 24.02 -6.51 -2.81
CA ILE A 230 22.97 -7.53 -2.63
C ILE A 230 23.32 -8.56 -1.55
N GLU A 231 24.58 -8.98 -1.47
CA GLU A 231 25.01 -10.03 -0.53
C GLU A 231 24.75 -9.65 0.93
N ASN A 232 24.95 -8.37 1.27
CA ASN A 232 24.68 -7.84 2.60
C ASN A 232 23.18 -7.78 2.88
N TYR A 233 22.38 -7.39 1.89
CA TYR A 233 20.93 -7.35 2.04
C TYR A 233 20.34 -8.76 2.21
N GLU A 234 20.89 -9.78 1.55
CA GLU A 234 20.43 -11.17 1.72
C GLU A 234 20.57 -11.66 3.15
N LYS A 235 21.70 -11.37 3.81
CA LYS A 235 21.93 -11.68 5.23
C LYS A 235 20.88 -10.99 6.11
N VAL A 236 20.72 -9.67 5.94
CA VAL A 236 19.74 -8.89 6.72
C VAL A 236 18.31 -9.38 6.49
N PHE A 237 17.96 -9.73 5.26
CA PHE A 237 16.64 -10.24 4.91
C PHE A 237 16.37 -11.61 5.56
N LEU A 238 17.35 -12.51 5.53
CA LEU A 238 17.26 -13.84 6.15
C LEU A 238 17.19 -13.73 7.68
N ASP A 239 18.04 -12.90 8.29
CA ASP A 239 18.07 -12.65 9.73
C ASP A 239 16.70 -12.14 10.22
N PHE A 240 16.13 -11.16 9.51
CA PHE A 240 14.80 -10.66 9.81
C PHE A 240 13.75 -11.78 9.76
N ARG A 241 13.75 -12.61 8.70
CA ARG A 241 12.76 -13.68 8.57
C ARG A 241 12.89 -14.71 9.69
N THR A 242 14.11 -15.10 10.03
CA THR A 242 14.41 -16.02 11.13
C THR A 242 13.93 -15.44 12.46
N ALA A 243 14.23 -14.16 12.73
CA ALA A 243 13.79 -13.46 13.94
C ALA A 243 12.27 -13.31 14.03
N GLN A 244 11.56 -13.34 12.90
CA GLN A 244 10.09 -13.32 12.85
C GLN A 244 9.47 -14.72 12.71
N SER A 245 10.24 -15.79 12.88
CA SER A 245 9.80 -17.18 12.71
C SER A 245 9.12 -17.46 11.37
N MET A 246 9.52 -16.74 10.33
CA MET A 246 9.06 -16.95 8.96
C MET A 246 9.89 -18.04 8.27
N LYS A 247 9.35 -18.67 7.23
CA LYS A 247 10.10 -19.62 6.39
C LYS A 247 11.43 -18.99 5.94
N PRO A 248 12.60 -19.60 6.25
CA PRO A 248 13.91 -19.11 5.84
C PRO A 248 13.97 -18.98 4.31
N LYS A 249 14.38 -17.80 3.84
CA LYS A 249 14.47 -17.47 2.42
C LYS A 249 15.28 -16.19 2.24
N VAL A 250 16.12 -16.09 1.20
CA VAL A 250 16.81 -14.83 0.89
C VAL A 250 15.93 -13.91 0.04
N TRP A 251 16.38 -12.66 -0.18
CA TRP A 251 15.59 -11.72 -0.95
C TRP A 251 15.49 -12.13 -2.43
N GLN A 252 16.57 -12.62 -3.03
CA GLN A 252 16.58 -13.04 -4.43
C GLN A 252 15.57 -14.15 -4.71
N ASP A 253 15.45 -15.14 -3.84
CA ASP A 253 14.39 -16.16 -3.93
C ASP A 253 12.99 -15.54 -3.92
N SER A 254 12.78 -14.47 -3.13
CA SER A 254 11.49 -13.76 -3.11
C SER A 254 11.19 -13.08 -4.44
N VAL A 255 12.21 -12.47 -5.04
CA VAL A 255 12.09 -11.83 -6.36
C VAL A 255 11.85 -12.89 -7.42
N TYR A 256 12.64 -13.97 -7.42
CA TYR A 256 12.51 -15.09 -8.34
C TYR A 256 11.10 -15.70 -8.29
N GLU A 257 10.63 -16.11 -7.11
CA GLU A 257 9.29 -16.67 -6.93
C GLU A 257 8.18 -15.71 -7.41
N SER A 258 8.32 -14.40 -7.16
CA SER A 258 7.34 -13.40 -7.61
C SER A 258 7.27 -13.25 -9.13
N ALA A 259 8.31 -13.67 -9.84
CA ALA A 259 8.41 -13.58 -11.29
C ALA A 259 8.18 -14.92 -12.01
N THR A 260 8.24 -16.05 -11.29
CA THR A 260 8.19 -17.39 -11.90
C THR A 260 7.02 -18.26 -11.44
N SER A 261 6.27 -17.85 -10.42
CA SER A 261 5.09 -18.59 -9.94
C SER A 261 3.78 -17.88 -10.28
N MET A 262 2.86 -18.58 -10.96
CA MET A 262 1.51 -18.08 -11.22
C MET A 262 0.69 -17.95 -9.94
N ASP A 263 1.04 -18.68 -8.88
CA ASP A 263 0.41 -18.55 -7.56
C ASP A 263 0.59 -17.12 -7.00
N TYR A 264 1.64 -16.41 -7.43
CA TYR A 264 1.82 -15.00 -7.07
C TYR A 264 0.78 -14.09 -7.73
N MET A 265 0.25 -14.44 -8.91
CA MET A 265 -0.70 -13.58 -9.63
C MET A 265 -2.08 -13.58 -8.99
N GLY A 266 -2.56 -14.71 -8.46
CA GLY A 266 -3.85 -14.79 -7.76
C GLY A 266 -5.02 -14.28 -8.60
N GLY A 267 -5.04 -14.57 -9.91
CA GLY A 267 -6.08 -14.13 -10.86
C GLY A 267 -5.76 -12.82 -11.60
N ARG A 268 -4.72 -12.09 -11.19
CA ARG A 268 -4.35 -10.78 -11.77
C ARG A 268 -3.74 -10.86 -13.16
N GLU A 269 -3.48 -12.05 -13.68
CA GLU A 269 -3.17 -12.25 -15.11
C GLU A 269 -4.32 -11.78 -16.02
N ASN A 270 -5.56 -11.77 -15.49
CA ASN A 270 -6.77 -11.28 -16.18
C ASN A 270 -7.09 -9.81 -15.87
N LEU A 271 -6.16 -9.07 -15.25
CA LEU A 271 -6.42 -7.72 -14.75
C LEU A 271 -6.77 -6.72 -15.86
N ARG A 272 -6.16 -6.86 -17.05
CA ARG A 272 -6.47 -6.01 -18.21
C ARG A 272 -7.94 -6.09 -18.57
N GLU A 273 -8.47 -7.31 -18.71
CA GLU A 273 -9.88 -7.55 -19.05
C GLU A 273 -10.80 -7.02 -17.96
N THR A 274 -10.43 -7.24 -16.70
CA THR A 274 -11.17 -6.73 -15.55
C THR A 274 -11.25 -5.20 -15.57
N VAL A 275 -10.13 -4.51 -15.81
CA VAL A 275 -10.07 -3.03 -15.89
C VAL A 275 -10.85 -2.52 -17.10
N GLN A 276 -10.79 -3.20 -18.24
CA GLN A 276 -11.59 -2.87 -19.43
C GLN A 276 -13.10 -3.04 -19.22
N ALA A 277 -13.52 -4.10 -18.52
CA ALA A 277 -14.93 -4.30 -18.15
C ALA A 277 -15.45 -3.22 -17.17
N ARG A 278 -14.54 -2.50 -16.52
CA ARG A 278 -14.84 -1.33 -15.68
C ARG A 278 -14.80 -0.01 -16.46
N GLY A 279 -14.72 -0.02 -17.78
CA GLY A 279 -14.85 1.16 -18.63
C GLY A 279 -13.53 1.83 -19.02
N PHE A 280 -12.39 1.39 -18.47
CA PHE A 280 -11.08 1.88 -18.90
C PHE A 280 -10.65 1.16 -20.17
N LYS A 281 -10.74 1.78 -21.35
CA LYS A 281 -10.43 1.08 -22.61
C LYS A 281 -8.95 0.70 -22.75
N LEU A 282 -8.06 1.44 -22.07
CA LEU A 282 -6.60 1.25 -22.09
C LEU A 282 -6.04 1.30 -23.52
N LYS A 283 -6.47 2.29 -24.31
CA LYS A 283 -5.90 2.61 -25.62
C LYS A 283 -4.43 3.00 -25.49
#